data_AF-A0A2D6AJS4-F1
#
_entry.id   AF-A0A2D6AJS4-F1
#
_cell.length_a   1.000
_cell.length_b   1.000
_cell.length_c   1.000
_cell.angle_alpha   90.00
_cell.angle_beta   90.00
_cell.angle_gamma   90.00
#
_symmetry.space_group_name_H-M   'P 1'
#
loop_
_entity.id
_entity.type
_entity.pdbx_description
1 polymer ?
#
loop_
_entity_poly.entity_id
_entity_poly.type
_entity_poly.pdbx_seq_one_letter_code
_entity_poly.pdbx_strand_id
1 'polypeptide(L)'
;MKEATVGTRFDIDLTQVPTLEPIPGGIYIVRIVGVRTSESQSGHPKATLETEIESPSEIAEKVPKWFINLSMHPNALFRVKNLFEATGKLTQGGFDLEDLIDQRIGVITTFVVDPNYGAQNRIQKFLAVDKTKPELRGSLEDVRAQADAAATAAPATSAEANVLG
;
A
#
# COMPACT_ATOMS: atom_id res chain seq x y z
N MET A 1 -24.92 -29.86 34.18
CA MET A 1 -24.47 -29.44 32.84
C MET A 1 -23.02 -29.02 32.97
N LYS A 2 -22.09 -29.63 32.23
CA LYS A 2 -20.67 -29.24 32.22
C LYS A 2 -20.44 -28.38 30.99
N GLU A 3 -20.17 -27.10 31.19
CA GLU A 3 -19.70 -26.22 30.12
C GLU A 3 -18.30 -26.66 29.69
N ALA A 4 -18.13 -26.86 28.39
CA ALA A 4 -16.84 -27.18 27.80
C ALA A 4 -15.99 -25.91 27.74
N THR A 5 -14.88 -25.94 28.48
CA THR A 5 -13.78 -24.98 28.44
C THR A 5 -13.14 -25.00 27.04
N VAL A 6 -12.98 -23.84 26.40
CA VAL A 6 -12.05 -23.71 25.27
C VAL A 6 -11.21 -22.45 25.47
N GLY A 7 -10.23 -22.57 26.37
CA GLY A 7 -9.03 -21.76 26.28
C GLY A 7 -8.08 -22.46 25.32
N THR A 8 -8.13 -22.13 24.03
CA THR A 8 -7.13 -22.61 23.07
C THR A 8 -5.83 -21.88 23.35
N ARG A 9 -5.05 -22.37 24.32
CA ARG A 9 -3.70 -21.86 24.58
C ARG A 9 -2.80 -22.36 23.46
N PHE A 10 -2.34 -21.45 22.64
CA PHE A 10 -1.30 -21.73 21.64
C PHE A 10 0.06 -21.67 22.32
N ASP A 11 0.81 -22.76 22.26
CA ASP A 11 2.16 -22.85 22.81
C ASP A 11 3.16 -22.37 21.74
N ILE A 12 3.18 -21.06 21.50
CA ILE A 12 4.03 -20.40 20.51
C ILE A 12 5.01 -19.49 21.25
N ASP A 13 6.30 -19.76 21.06
CA ASP A 13 7.37 -18.89 21.55
C ASP A 13 7.46 -17.63 20.68
N LEU A 14 6.83 -16.55 21.14
CA LEU A 14 6.85 -15.27 20.44
C LEU A 14 8.23 -14.60 20.42
N THR A 15 9.21 -15.06 21.22
CA THR A 15 10.58 -14.51 21.20
C THR A 15 11.36 -14.93 19.94
N GLN A 16 10.92 -15.99 19.27
CA GLN A 16 11.49 -16.45 18.00
C GLN A 16 10.88 -15.73 16.79
N VAL A 17 9.81 -14.97 16.98
CA VAL A 17 9.22 -14.16 15.92
C VAL A 17 10.09 -12.91 15.77
N PRO A 18 10.72 -12.67 14.60
CA PRO A 18 11.54 -11.50 14.41
C PRO A 18 10.74 -10.23 14.63
N THR A 19 11.28 -9.29 15.42
CA THR A 19 10.73 -7.94 15.49
C THR A 19 10.86 -7.31 14.11
N LEU A 20 9.73 -7.06 13.45
CA LEU A 20 9.72 -6.32 12.20
C LEU A 20 10.00 -4.86 12.52
N GLU A 21 11.21 -4.39 12.21
CA GLU A 21 11.50 -2.96 12.25
C GLU A 21 10.58 -2.23 11.26
N PRO A 22 9.92 -1.16 11.69
CA PRO A 22 9.04 -0.42 10.80
C PRO A 22 9.85 0.21 9.66
N ILE A 23 9.34 0.07 8.44
CA ILE A 23 9.98 0.67 7.27
C ILE A 23 9.88 2.20 7.44
N PRO A 24 11.00 2.94 7.38
CA PRO A 24 10.94 4.40 7.51
C PRO A 24 10.06 5.00 6.40
N GLY A 25 9.46 6.16 6.65
CA GLY A 25 8.76 6.86 5.58
C GLY A 25 9.74 7.25 4.47
N GLY A 26 9.31 7.20 3.22
CA GLY A 26 10.22 7.33 2.08
C GLY A 26 9.55 7.00 0.74
N ILE A 27 10.35 7.13 -0.33
CA ILE A 27 10.01 6.60 -1.65
C ILE A 27 10.79 5.31 -1.87
N TYR A 28 10.08 4.25 -2.22
CA TYR A 28 10.64 2.93 -2.49
C TYR A 28 10.35 2.53 -3.92
N ILE A 29 11.28 1.86 -4.58
CA ILE A 29 10.96 1.10 -5.79
C ILE A 29 10.72 -0.33 -5.34
N VAL A 30 9.54 -0.84 -5.66
CA VAL A 30 9.18 -2.23 -5.35
C VAL A 30 8.83 -2.96 -6.62
N ARG A 31 9.16 -4.26 -6.66
CA ARG A 31 8.68 -5.19 -7.67
C ARG A 31 7.55 -6.01 -7.07
N ILE A 32 6.43 -6.11 -7.77
CA ILE A 32 5.30 -6.95 -7.37
C ILE A 32 5.62 -8.38 -7.81
N VAL A 33 5.65 -9.32 -6.86
CA VAL A 33 6.02 -10.72 -7.13
C VAL A 33 4.84 -11.67 -7.04
N GLY A 34 3.73 -11.22 -6.47
CA GLY A 34 2.51 -12.00 -6.42
C GLY A 34 1.32 -11.18 -5.97
N VAL A 35 0.13 -11.67 -6.32
CA VAL A 35 -1.14 -11.10 -5.88
C VAL A 35 -2.02 -12.19 -5.31
N ARG A 36 -2.69 -11.89 -4.20
CA ARG A 36 -3.66 -12.77 -3.57
C ARG A 36 -4.95 -12.01 -3.32
N THR A 37 -6.07 -12.57 -3.72
CA THR A 37 -7.40 -12.03 -3.40
C THR A 37 -7.97 -12.72 -2.18
N SER A 38 -8.64 -11.96 -1.33
CA SER A 38 -9.33 -12.48 -0.14
C SER A 38 -10.43 -11.51 0.30
N GLU A 39 -11.05 -11.77 1.44
CA GLU A 39 -12.06 -10.89 2.02
C GLU A 39 -11.47 -10.12 3.23
N SER A 40 -11.88 -8.86 3.40
CA SER A 40 -11.59 -8.07 4.60
C SER A 40 -12.43 -8.53 5.78
N GLN A 41 -12.08 -8.11 7.00
CA GLN A 41 -12.92 -8.34 8.18
C GLN A 41 -14.33 -7.70 8.06
N SER A 42 -14.46 -6.69 7.20
CA SER A 42 -15.73 -6.02 6.91
C SER A 42 -16.51 -6.66 5.75
N GLY A 43 -16.08 -7.80 5.21
CA GLY A 43 -16.78 -8.51 4.14
C GLY A 43 -16.53 -7.97 2.73
N HIS A 44 -15.56 -7.07 2.54
CA HIS A 44 -15.26 -6.51 1.23
C HIS A 44 -14.10 -7.24 0.56
N PRO A 45 -14.13 -7.44 -0.76
CA PRO A 45 -12.99 -8.00 -1.47
C PRO A 45 -11.76 -7.14 -1.27
N LYS A 46 -10.62 -7.79 -1.03
CA LYS A 46 -9.31 -7.17 -0.92
C LYS A 46 -8.29 -7.92 -1.76
N ALA A 47 -7.30 -7.18 -2.25
CA ALA A 47 -6.11 -7.74 -2.85
C ALA A 47 -4.91 -7.47 -1.94
N THR A 48 -4.07 -8.48 -1.76
CA THR A 48 -2.78 -8.36 -1.10
C THR A 48 -1.72 -8.56 -2.16
N LEU A 49 -0.95 -7.50 -2.44
CA LEU A 49 0.25 -7.58 -3.26
C LEU A 49 1.41 -8.00 -2.38
N GLU A 50 2.16 -8.99 -2.83
CA GLU A 50 3.45 -9.35 -2.28
C GLU A 50 4.52 -8.61 -3.08
N THR A 51 5.37 -7.85 -2.41
CA THR A 51 6.40 -7.04 -3.06
C THR A 51 7.78 -7.27 -2.48
N GLU A 52 8.77 -7.10 -3.35
CA GLU A 52 10.20 -7.01 -3.01
C GLU A 52 10.65 -5.56 -3.18
N ILE A 53 11.39 -5.04 -2.21
CA ILE A 53 11.98 -3.70 -2.31
C ILE A 53 13.25 -3.82 -3.16
N GLU A 54 13.32 -3.11 -4.29
CA GLU A 54 14.51 -3.02 -5.13
C GLU A 54 15.38 -1.80 -4.76
N SER A 55 14.77 -0.74 -4.22
CA SER A 55 15.47 0.48 -3.81
C SER A 55 14.73 1.20 -2.67
N PRO A 56 15.46 1.80 -1.71
CA PRO A 56 16.92 1.79 -1.55
C PRO A 56 17.46 0.43 -1.07
N SER A 57 18.68 0.07 -1.49
CA SER A 57 19.28 -1.25 -1.26
C SER A 57 19.45 -1.58 0.23
N GLU A 58 19.75 -0.56 1.05
CA GLU A 58 19.91 -0.69 2.51
C GLU A 58 18.62 -1.16 3.23
N ILE A 59 17.45 -0.92 2.62
CA ILE A 59 16.16 -1.40 3.13
C ILE A 59 15.79 -2.74 2.49
N ALA A 60 16.16 -2.95 1.23
CA ALA A 60 15.93 -4.22 0.52
C ALA A 60 16.49 -5.44 1.27
N GLU A 61 17.67 -5.30 1.88
CA GLU A 61 18.31 -6.38 2.65
C GLU A 61 17.61 -6.67 3.99
N LYS A 62 16.91 -5.68 4.56
CA LYS A 62 16.28 -5.77 5.89
C LYS A 62 14.82 -6.19 5.84
N VAL A 63 14.15 -5.94 4.71
CA VAL A 63 12.72 -6.17 4.53
C VAL A 63 12.54 -7.28 3.48
N PRO A 64 12.55 -8.56 3.92
CA PRO A 64 12.50 -9.68 2.98
C PRO A 64 11.15 -9.77 2.24
N LYS A 65 10.06 -9.27 2.83
CA LYS A 65 8.73 -9.20 2.23
C LYS A 65 7.99 -7.97 2.69
N TRP A 66 7.39 -7.24 1.75
CA TRP A 66 6.46 -6.16 2.06
C TRP A 66 5.09 -6.45 1.43
N PHE A 67 4.04 -6.38 2.25
CA PHE A 67 2.67 -6.64 1.79
C PHE A 67 1.88 -5.35 1.65
N ILE A 68 1.30 -5.15 0.47
CA ILE A 68 0.46 -4.00 0.16
C ILE A 68 -0.99 -4.48 0.07
N ASN A 69 -1.83 -4.02 0.99
CA ASN A 69 -3.26 -4.35 1.00
C ASN A 69 -4.07 -3.27 0.28
N LEU A 70 -4.86 -3.68 -0.71
CA LEU A 70 -5.80 -2.86 -1.45
C LEU A 70 -7.23 -3.33 -1.15
N SER A 71 -8.11 -2.40 -0.82
CA SER A 71 -9.53 -2.68 -0.65
C SER A 71 -10.27 -2.38 -1.96
N MET A 72 -11.15 -3.29 -2.37
CA MET A 72 -12.03 -3.10 -3.53
C MET A 72 -13.36 -2.43 -3.16
N HIS A 73 -13.46 -1.89 -1.94
CA HIS A 73 -14.58 -1.04 -1.55
C HIS A 73 -14.55 0.28 -2.35
N PRO A 74 -15.70 0.82 -2.82
CA PRO A 74 -15.74 2.03 -3.65
C PRO A 74 -14.93 3.22 -3.11
N ASN A 75 -14.98 3.44 -1.79
CA ASN A 75 -14.25 4.53 -1.12
C ASN A 75 -12.72 4.35 -1.11
N ALA A 76 -12.21 3.16 -1.45
CA ALA A 76 -10.77 2.84 -1.48
C ALA A 76 -10.24 2.59 -2.90
N LEU A 77 -11.11 2.53 -3.92
CA LEU A 77 -10.75 2.26 -5.31
C LEU A 77 -9.79 3.31 -5.90
N PHE A 78 -9.74 4.52 -5.35
CA PHE A 78 -8.78 5.54 -5.78
C PHE A 78 -7.33 5.05 -5.68
N ARG A 79 -7.00 4.20 -4.70
CA ARG A 79 -5.66 3.61 -4.56
C ARG A 79 -5.38 2.59 -5.64
N VAL A 80 -6.39 1.77 -5.97
CA VAL A 80 -6.30 0.79 -7.05
C VAL A 80 -6.10 1.51 -8.38
N LYS A 81 -6.92 2.53 -8.67
CA LYS A 81 -6.75 3.39 -9.85
C LYS A 81 -5.33 3.98 -9.92
N ASN A 82 -4.86 4.59 -8.83
CA ASN A 82 -3.53 5.20 -8.80
C ASN A 82 -2.39 4.19 -9.06
N LEU A 83 -2.53 2.94 -8.60
CA LEU A 83 -1.59 1.86 -8.90
C LEU A 83 -1.58 1.49 -10.39
N PHE A 84 -2.75 1.32 -11.01
CA PHE A 84 -2.86 1.01 -12.43
C PHE A 84 -2.40 2.16 -13.33
N GLU A 85 -2.58 3.41 -12.90
CA GLU A 85 -2.01 4.58 -13.58
C GLU A 85 -0.48 4.59 -13.48
N ALA A 86 0.09 4.25 -12.31
CA ALA A 86 1.52 4.21 -12.10
C ALA A 86 2.23 3.13 -12.94
N THR A 87 1.56 2.02 -13.22
CA THR A 87 2.06 0.92 -14.07
C THR A 87 1.77 1.13 -15.56
N GLY A 88 0.96 2.14 -15.92
CA GLY A 88 0.50 2.33 -17.30
C GLY A 88 -0.46 1.24 -17.80
N LYS A 89 -1.04 0.45 -16.88
CA LYS A 89 -1.94 -0.67 -17.15
C LYS A 89 -3.42 -0.33 -16.98
N LEU A 90 -3.76 0.93 -16.72
CA LEU A 90 -5.15 1.33 -16.57
C LEU A 90 -5.91 1.19 -17.89
N THR A 91 -6.81 0.21 -17.94
CA THR A 91 -7.71 -0.03 -19.07
C THR A 91 -9.10 0.55 -18.82
N GLN A 92 -9.81 0.90 -19.90
CA GLN A 92 -11.19 1.33 -19.81
C GLN A 92 -12.10 0.13 -19.51
N GLY A 93 -12.92 0.22 -18.46
CA GLY A 93 -13.93 -0.79 -18.13
C GLY A 93 -13.51 -1.86 -17.11
N GLY A 94 -12.27 -1.82 -16.61
CA GLY A 94 -11.82 -2.76 -15.58
C GLY A 94 -10.31 -2.74 -15.38
N PHE A 95 -9.83 -3.65 -14.53
CA PHE A 95 -8.41 -3.92 -14.32
C PHE A 95 -8.23 -5.39 -13.99
N ASP A 96 -7.10 -5.97 -14.41
CA ASP A 96 -6.67 -7.31 -13.98
C ASP A 96 -5.53 -7.17 -12.98
N LEU A 97 -5.66 -7.82 -11.84
CA LEU A 97 -4.62 -7.81 -10.82
C LEU A 97 -3.39 -8.62 -11.24
N GLU A 98 -3.53 -9.61 -12.11
CA GLU A 98 -2.41 -10.40 -12.61
C GLU A 98 -1.47 -9.58 -13.50
N ASP A 99 -1.99 -8.52 -14.17
CA ASP A 99 -1.17 -7.58 -14.96
C ASP A 99 -0.14 -6.81 -14.11
N LEU A 100 -0.29 -6.83 -12.79
CA LEU A 100 0.62 -6.20 -11.85
C LEU A 100 1.84 -7.06 -11.53
N ILE A 101 1.80 -8.38 -11.79
CA ILE A 101 2.93 -9.27 -11.52
C ILE A 101 4.13 -8.82 -12.36
N ASP A 102 5.31 -8.82 -11.74
CA ASP A 102 6.59 -8.33 -12.25
C ASP A 102 6.64 -6.83 -12.60
N GLN A 103 5.58 -6.08 -12.33
CA GLN A 103 5.62 -4.63 -12.46
C GLN A 103 6.48 -4.00 -11.36
N ARG A 104 7.25 -2.99 -11.75
CA ARG A 104 7.99 -2.12 -10.85
C ARG A 104 7.21 -0.85 -10.64
N ILE A 105 7.05 -0.45 -9.38
CA ILE A 105 6.34 0.78 -9.03
C ILE A 105 7.12 1.57 -7.97
N GLY A 106 7.03 2.89 -8.05
CA GLY A 106 7.38 3.75 -6.94
C GLY A 106 6.28 3.74 -5.89
N VAL A 107 6.61 3.57 -4.61
CA VAL A 107 5.68 3.63 -3.49
C VAL A 107 6.13 4.71 -2.53
N ILE A 108 5.27 5.70 -2.31
CA ILE A 108 5.44 6.67 -1.23
C ILE A 108 4.75 6.12 0.01
N THR A 109 5.51 5.93 1.07
CA THR A 109 5.00 5.43 2.36
C THR A 109 5.40 6.37 3.50
N THR A 110 4.54 6.43 4.51
CA THR A 110 4.81 7.10 5.78
C THR A 110 4.60 6.11 6.91
N PHE A 111 5.46 6.15 7.91
CA PHE A 111 5.23 5.44 9.16
C PHE A 111 4.17 6.19 10.00
N VAL A 112 3.14 5.46 10.45
CA VAL A 112 2.07 6.01 11.28
C VAL A 112 1.87 5.10 12.48
N VAL A 113 1.72 5.68 13.67
CA VAL A 113 1.29 4.96 14.86
C VAL A 113 -0.21 5.23 15.04
N ASP A 114 -1.03 4.23 14.78
CA ASP A 114 -2.48 4.30 14.96
C ASP A 114 -2.86 3.72 16.33
N PRO A 115 -3.73 4.37 17.11
CA PRO A 115 -4.12 3.89 18.44
C PRO A 115 -4.90 2.56 18.42
N ASN A 116 -5.53 2.20 17.30
CA ASN A 116 -6.29 0.96 17.14
C ASN A 116 -5.48 -0.15 16.44
N TYR A 117 -4.58 0.22 15.54
CA TYR A 117 -3.86 -0.72 14.67
C TYR A 117 -2.34 -0.76 14.89
N GLY A 118 -1.83 0.06 15.81
CA GLY A 118 -0.41 0.14 16.14
C GLY A 118 0.45 0.80 15.06
N ALA A 119 1.73 0.48 15.08
CA ALA A 119 2.74 0.92 14.13
C ALA A 119 2.52 0.30 12.75
N GLN A 120 2.23 1.11 11.73
CA GLN A 120 2.00 0.62 10.36
C GLN A 120 2.57 1.55 9.28
N ASN A 121 2.95 0.94 8.16
CA ASN A 121 3.27 1.67 6.94
C ASN A 121 1.99 2.05 6.20
N ARG A 122 1.78 3.36 6.03
CA ARG A 122 0.67 3.91 5.25
C ARG A 122 1.18 4.35 3.89
N ILE A 123 0.70 3.70 2.85
CA ILE A 123 0.92 4.13 1.47
C ILE A 123 0.12 5.40 1.21
N GLN A 124 0.83 6.42 0.76
CA GLN A 124 0.26 7.71 0.36
C GLN A 124 -0.06 7.71 -1.13
N LYS A 125 0.87 7.20 -1.96
CA LYS A 125 0.77 7.26 -3.43
C LYS A 125 1.66 6.22 -4.12
N PHE A 126 1.24 5.79 -5.30
CA PHE A 126 2.03 5.06 -6.28
C PHE A 126 2.50 5.99 -7.40
N LEU A 127 3.73 5.78 -7.86
CA LEU A 127 4.38 6.54 -8.93
C LEU A 127 4.93 5.59 -9.99
N ALA A 128 4.91 6.05 -11.24
CA ALA A 128 5.72 5.41 -12.28
C ALA A 128 7.22 5.53 -11.89
N VAL A 129 8.00 4.50 -12.20
CA VAL A 129 9.39 4.38 -11.73
C VAL A 129 10.26 5.56 -12.20
N ASP A 130 10.06 6.01 -13.44
CA ASP A 130 10.73 7.16 -14.06
C ASP A 130 10.44 8.48 -13.34
N LYS A 131 9.29 8.57 -12.64
CA LYS A 131 8.91 9.73 -11.83
C LYS A 131 9.44 9.67 -10.40
N THR A 132 10.16 8.62 -10.03
CA THR A 132 10.84 8.54 -8.74
C THR A 132 12.20 9.25 -8.83
N LYS A 133 12.33 10.40 -8.16
CA LYS A 133 13.60 11.12 -8.10
C LYS A 133 14.65 10.30 -7.33
N PRO A 134 15.86 10.07 -7.88
CA PRO A 134 16.91 9.32 -7.19
C PRO A 134 17.26 9.89 -5.81
N GLU A 135 17.35 11.22 -5.69
CA GLU A 135 17.66 11.89 -4.42
C GLU A 135 16.58 11.73 -3.33
N LEU A 136 15.37 11.29 -3.67
CA LEU A 136 14.25 11.18 -2.73
C LEU A 136 13.96 9.74 -2.27
N ARG A 137 14.76 8.78 -2.74
CA ARG A 137 14.71 7.37 -2.33
C ARG A 137 15.31 7.23 -0.92
N GLY A 138 14.65 7.82 0.08
CA GLY A 138 15.07 7.78 1.48
C GLY A 138 14.92 9.09 2.29
N SER A 139 14.57 10.23 1.68
CA SER A 139 14.38 11.51 2.40
C SER A 139 12.90 11.80 2.68
N LEU A 140 12.52 11.85 3.96
CA LEU A 140 11.15 12.11 4.44
C LEU A 140 10.62 13.54 4.14
N GLU A 141 11.51 14.54 4.12
CA GLU A 141 11.12 15.95 3.95
C GLU A 141 10.67 16.23 2.51
N ASP A 142 11.37 15.67 1.54
CA ASP A 142 11.02 15.83 0.13
C ASP A 142 9.79 14.99 -0.28
N VAL A 143 9.60 13.85 0.39
CA VAL A 143 8.40 13.01 0.26
C VAL A 143 7.15 13.80 0.66
N ARG A 144 7.21 14.54 1.76
CA ARG A 144 6.11 15.43 2.21
C ARG A 144 5.83 16.52 1.19
N ALA A 145 6.88 17.21 0.72
CA ALA A 145 6.73 18.26 -0.29
C ALA A 145 6.08 17.75 -1.59
N GLN A 146 6.38 16.51 -2.02
CA GLN A 146 5.75 15.90 -3.19
C GLN A 146 4.33 15.40 -2.95
N ALA A 147 4.03 14.84 -1.78
CA ALA A 147 2.68 14.44 -1.41
C ALA A 147 1.75 15.65 -1.37
N ASP A 148 2.23 16.76 -0.80
CA ASP A 148 1.49 18.02 -0.74
C ASP A 148 1.31 18.60 -2.14
N ALA A 149 2.36 18.70 -2.96
CA ALA A 149 2.25 19.19 -4.34
C ALA A 149 1.32 18.33 -5.21
N ALA A 150 1.30 17.01 -5.01
CA ALA A 150 0.40 16.10 -5.71
C ALA A 150 -1.06 16.22 -5.27
N ALA A 151 -1.32 16.58 -4.00
CA ALA A 151 -2.66 16.85 -3.50
C ALA A 151 -3.20 18.18 -4.03
N THR A 152 -2.34 19.20 -4.19
CA THR A 152 -2.71 20.50 -4.75
C THR A 152 -2.90 20.48 -6.27
N ALA A 153 -2.26 19.54 -6.97
CA ALA A 153 -2.33 19.40 -8.43
C ALA A 153 -3.47 18.50 -8.95
N ALA A 154 -4.25 17.88 -8.06
CA ALA A 154 -5.45 17.14 -8.48
C ALA A 154 -6.52 18.15 -8.93
N PRO A 155 -7.02 18.09 -10.19
CA PRO A 155 -8.08 18.98 -10.60
C PRO A 155 -9.35 18.63 -9.80
N ALA A 156 -9.92 19.64 -9.14
CA ALA A 156 -11.27 19.60 -8.63
C ALA A 156 -12.22 19.38 -9.82
N THR A 157 -12.46 18.11 -10.18
CA THR A 157 -13.41 17.77 -11.22
C THR A 157 -14.75 17.50 -10.56
N SER A 158 -15.62 18.50 -10.75
CA SER A 158 -17.08 18.42 -10.78
C SER A 158 -17.80 18.07 -9.47
N ALA A 159 -17.87 19.07 -8.59
CA ALA A 159 -19.08 19.31 -7.82
C ALA A 159 -19.76 20.57 -8.38
N GLU A 160 -20.39 20.47 -9.56
CA GLU A 160 -21.36 21.46 -10.05
C GLU A 160 -22.02 20.95 -11.33
N ALA A 161 -23.22 20.40 -11.20
CA ALA A 161 -24.33 20.51 -12.17
C ALA A 161 -25.52 19.67 -11.67
N ASN A 162 -26.25 20.15 -10.66
CA ASN A 162 -27.72 20.14 -10.74
C ASN A 162 -28.34 21.05 -9.66
N VAL A 163 -28.38 22.35 -9.97
CA VAL A 163 -29.37 23.26 -9.39
C VAL A 163 -29.98 24.01 -10.57
N LEU A 164 -31.30 23.87 -10.71
CA LEU A 164 -32.24 24.56 -11.61
C LEU A 164 -32.38 24.03 -13.05
N GLY A 165 -33.42 23.22 -13.21
CA GLY A 165 -34.16 22.92 -14.43
C GLY A 165 -35.50 22.31 -14.06
#